data_AF-A0A098MDB4-F1
#
_entry.id   AF-A0A098MDB4-F1
#
_cell.length_a   1.000
_cell.length_b   1.000
_cell.length_c   1.000
_cell.angle_alpha   90.00
_cell.angle_beta   90.00
_cell.angle_gamma   90.00
#
_symmetry.space_group_name_H-M   'P 1'
#
loop_
_entity.id
_entity.type
_entity.pdbx_description
1 polymer ?
#
loop_
_entity_poly.entity_id
_entity_poly.type
_entity_poly.pdbx_seq_one_letter_code
_entity_poly.pdbx_strand_id
1 'polypeptide(L)'
;MGNTPIPSRAIEYSSTGTSGVREYTLTPEQLEEVRRMYPATKRDKTFKKPVAHNHSEDRLPAKQRNQKPEEDNEMSGRPEKQGPNNGLTKQIFLEQIASGETVASIEKAWGMKYNTLSFWVKKWDVRGIDAAKAQELLAGGTPKQTQLLREKEAQPGPITELEQLDKALQEIEELKAALSATQPISHDMLKGYKAEAEHWKAQATEVVALAGKAAEESMAKIEQLQAARRGEAAKNDELRLELDQAVAVRETAELDLGLAETRCVQYVETIDQLATQCDGLQEEVNRLITERDDLVAEVEDLRDDIRRLREIQTLAAAPPSDAHLLDRSIADLTRARWILERLSASGE
;
A
#
# COMPACT_ATOMS: atom_id res chain seq x y z
N MET A 1 8.40 34.13 25.64
CA MET A 1 7.84 32.77 25.72
C MET A 1 7.19 32.50 24.37
N GLY A 2 7.81 31.68 23.53
CA GLY A 2 7.36 31.46 22.15
C GLY A 2 6.33 30.34 22.09
N ASN A 3 5.16 30.64 21.50
CA ASN A 3 4.13 29.66 21.16
C ASN A 3 4.65 28.75 20.04
N THR A 4 5.00 27.51 20.38
CA THR A 4 5.11 26.45 19.37
C THR A 4 3.71 26.06 18.90
N PRO A 5 3.41 26.08 17.59
CA PRO A 5 2.11 25.72 17.08
C PRO A 5 1.85 24.23 17.34
N ILE A 6 0.79 23.94 18.08
CA ILE A 6 0.31 22.57 18.29
C ILE A 6 -0.25 22.09 16.94
N PRO A 7 0.22 20.94 16.39
CA PRO A 7 -0.30 20.41 15.14
C PRO A 7 -1.81 20.21 15.21
N SER A 8 -2.54 20.66 14.19
CA SER A 8 -3.99 20.51 14.14
C SER A 8 -4.37 19.03 14.04
N ARG A 9 -5.38 18.61 14.83
CA ARG A 9 -5.97 17.26 14.82
C ARG A 9 -6.26 16.68 13.43
N ALA A 10 -6.54 17.53 12.43
CA ALA A 10 -6.78 17.11 11.05
C ALA A 10 -5.59 16.34 10.43
N ILE A 11 -4.36 16.65 10.84
CA ILE A 11 -3.16 15.97 10.33
C ILE A 11 -3.03 14.58 10.96
N GLU A 12 -3.33 14.44 12.27
CA GLU A 12 -3.25 13.16 12.99
C GLU A 12 -4.27 12.13 12.49
N TYR A 13 -5.46 12.58 12.07
CA TYR A 13 -6.49 11.67 11.51
C TYR A 13 -6.22 11.24 10.07
N SER A 14 -5.35 11.95 9.33
CA SER A 14 -4.97 11.57 7.96
C SER A 14 -3.90 10.47 7.91
N SER A 15 -3.25 10.16 9.03
CA SER A 15 -2.13 9.22 9.12
C SER A 15 -2.48 7.85 9.75
N THR A 16 -3.75 7.42 9.68
CA THR A 16 -4.11 6.05 10.08
C THR A 16 -3.75 5.07 8.96
N GLY A 17 -2.51 4.62 9.00
CA GLY A 17 -1.93 3.58 8.17
C GLY A 17 -0.43 3.59 8.35
N THR A 18 0.24 2.46 8.19
CA THR A 18 1.70 2.42 7.97
C THR A 18 2.00 3.04 6.60
N SER A 19 1.73 4.33 6.45
CA SER A 19 2.14 5.10 5.30
C SER A 19 3.66 5.21 5.37
N GLY A 20 4.34 4.77 4.31
CA GLY A 20 5.78 4.87 4.19
C GLY A 20 6.23 6.27 4.59
N VAL A 21 7.30 6.34 5.39
CA VAL A 21 7.91 7.59 5.83
C VAL A 21 8.12 8.47 4.60
N ARG A 22 7.33 9.55 4.47
CA ARG A 22 7.56 10.56 3.45
C ARG A 22 8.81 11.31 3.87
N GLU A 23 9.93 10.97 3.27
CA GLU A 23 11.17 11.73 3.42
C GLU A 23 10.98 13.07 2.71
N TYR A 24 10.83 14.14 3.48
CA TYR A 24 10.83 15.51 2.95
C TYR A 24 12.27 16.02 2.95
N THR A 25 12.92 15.94 1.79
CA THR A 25 14.19 16.64 1.57
C THR A 25 13.89 18.10 1.26
N LEU A 26 14.21 19.00 2.19
CA LEU A 26 14.12 20.43 1.95
C LEU A 26 15.07 20.80 0.81
N THR A 27 14.61 21.62 -0.13
CA THR A 27 15.48 22.16 -1.18
C THR A 27 16.52 23.09 -0.55
N PRO A 28 17.69 23.28 -1.21
CA PRO A 28 18.74 24.17 -0.68
C PRO A 28 18.23 25.57 -0.33
N GLU A 29 17.31 26.11 -1.14
CA GLU A 29 16.70 27.42 -0.95
C GLU A 29 15.82 27.49 0.31
N GLN A 30 14.98 26.48 0.53
CA GLN A 30 14.16 26.38 1.74
C GLN A 30 15.01 26.21 3.01
N LEU A 31 16.13 25.49 2.89
CA LEU A 31 17.11 25.33 3.95
C LEU A 31 17.77 26.66 4.35
N GLU A 32 18.04 27.53 3.37
CA GLU A 32 18.57 28.89 3.59
C GLU A 32 17.55 29.78 4.31
N GLU A 33 16.27 29.69 3.92
CA GLU A 33 15.17 30.44 4.53
C GLU A 33 14.95 30.04 6.00
N VAL A 34 15.00 28.73 6.30
CA VAL A 34 14.92 28.22 7.68
C VAL A 34 16.12 28.67 8.51
N ARG A 35 17.33 28.69 7.94
CA ARG A 35 18.54 29.20 8.62
C ARG A 35 18.45 30.70 8.92
N ARG A 36 17.78 31.47 8.09
CA ARG A 36 17.48 32.89 8.34
C ARG A 36 16.46 33.07 9.46
N MET A 37 15.38 32.29 9.47
CA MET A 37 14.34 32.39 10.50
C MET A 37 14.82 31.91 11.87
N TYR A 38 15.71 30.92 11.93
CA TYR A 38 16.21 30.35 13.18
C TYR A 38 17.74 30.41 13.24
N PRO A 39 18.33 31.58 13.54
CA PRO A 39 19.78 31.73 13.63
C PRO A 39 20.32 30.85 14.77
N ALA A 40 21.26 29.96 14.43
CA ALA A 40 21.83 28.99 15.36
C ALA A 40 22.35 29.65 16.63
N THR A 41 21.84 29.22 17.79
CA THR A 41 22.25 29.76 19.07
C THR A 41 23.62 29.21 19.47
N LYS A 42 24.32 29.86 20.40
CA LYS A 42 25.65 29.40 20.87
C LYS A 42 25.63 27.97 21.46
N ARG A 43 24.45 27.44 21.82
CA ARG A 43 24.26 26.07 22.33
C ARG A 43 24.25 25.00 21.23
N ASP A 44 23.94 25.37 19.99
CA ASP A 44 23.82 24.44 18.86
C ASP A 44 25.19 24.08 18.25
N LYS A 45 26.20 24.93 18.45
CA LYS A 45 27.58 24.68 17.97
C LYS A 45 28.27 23.50 18.67
N THR A 46 27.73 23.05 19.80
CA THR A 46 28.23 21.88 20.56
C THR A 46 27.50 20.57 20.23
N PHE A 47 26.48 20.59 19.37
CA PHE A 47 25.84 19.34 18.94
C PHE A 47 26.79 18.57 18.01
N LYS A 48 27.13 17.34 18.43
CA LYS A 48 27.92 16.40 17.63
C LYS A 48 27.22 16.19 16.29
N LYS A 49 27.98 16.29 15.19
CA LYS A 49 27.48 16.07 13.83
C LYS A 49 26.75 14.72 13.77
N PRO A 50 25.54 14.63 13.18
CA PRO A 50 24.85 13.37 12.98
C PRO A 50 25.74 12.39 12.22
N VAL A 51 25.73 11.13 12.64
CA VAL A 51 26.44 10.04 11.97
C VAL A 51 25.87 9.93 10.55
N ALA A 52 26.72 10.12 9.54
CA ALA A 52 26.31 10.02 8.14
C ALA A 52 25.87 8.58 7.84
N HIS A 53 24.57 8.40 7.56
CA HIS A 53 24.09 7.18 6.92
C HIS A 53 24.44 7.27 5.44
N ASN A 54 25.49 6.55 5.02
CA ASN A 54 25.79 6.37 3.61
C ASN A 54 24.63 5.60 2.96
N HIS A 55 23.85 6.25 2.11
CA HIS A 55 22.89 5.59 1.25
C HIS A 55 23.65 4.67 0.28
N SER A 56 23.52 3.36 0.46
CA SER A 56 24.00 2.40 -0.53
C SER A 56 23.02 2.39 -1.71
N GLU A 57 23.31 3.16 -2.73
CA GLU A 57 22.70 3.02 -4.06
C GLU A 57 23.22 1.71 -4.69
N ASP A 58 22.48 0.61 -4.47
CA ASP A 58 22.43 -0.57 -5.35
C ASP A 58 21.69 -1.73 -4.66
N ARG A 59 20.36 -1.60 -4.52
CA ARG A 59 19.50 -2.77 -4.27
C ARG A 59 18.29 -2.77 -5.19
N LEU A 60 18.46 -3.57 -6.25
CA LEU A 60 17.44 -4.18 -7.09
C LEU A 60 16.20 -4.65 -6.30
N PRO A 61 15.02 -4.72 -6.94
CA PRO A 61 13.74 -4.92 -6.27
C PRO A 61 13.69 -6.25 -5.50
N ALA A 62 13.18 -6.17 -4.27
CA ALA A 62 13.07 -7.28 -3.35
C ALA A 62 12.13 -8.38 -3.87
N LYS A 63 12.71 -9.48 -4.38
CA LYS A 63 12.04 -10.78 -4.32
C LYS A 63 11.83 -11.15 -2.85
N GLN A 64 10.57 -11.37 -2.51
CA GLN A 64 10.03 -11.96 -1.28
C GLN A 64 11.07 -12.77 -0.49
N ARG A 65 11.74 -12.10 0.45
CA ARG A 65 12.62 -12.73 1.42
C ARG A 65 11.77 -13.04 2.64
N ASN A 66 11.39 -14.31 2.73
CA ASN A 66 10.78 -14.93 3.91
C ASN A 66 11.42 -14.37 5.19
N GLN A 67 10.66 -13.59 5.93
CA GLN A 67 11.02 -13.17 7.27
C GLN A 67 11.00 -14.42 8.16
N LYS A 68 12.18 -14.82 8.61
CA LYS A 68 12.34 -15.62 9.82
C LYS A 68 11.87 -14.74 10.98
N PRO A 69 10.96 -15.21 11.85
CA PRO A 69 10.82 -14.61 13.17
C PRO A 69 12.04 -15.04 13.99
N GLU A 70 12.84 -14.07 14.40
CA GLU A 70 13.82 -14.27 15.46
C GLU A 70 13.07 -14.53 16.76
N GLU A 71 13.55 -15.57 17.43
CA GLU A 71 13.08 -16.08 18.70
C GLU A 71 13.50 -15.11 19.80
N ASP A 72 12.56 -14.30 20.28
CA ASP A 72 12.64 -13.80 21.65
C ASP A 72 11.94 -14.80 22.57
N ASN A 73 12.80 -15.44 23.35
CA ASN A 73 12.53 -16.26 24.51
C ASN A 73 11.71 -15.48 25.55
N GLU A 74 11.07 -16.26 26.44
CA GLU A 74 10.40 -15.85 27.69
C GLU A 74 8.93 -15.45 27.55
N MET A 75 8.06 -16.47 27.50
CA MET A 75 6.88 -16.50 28.35
C MET A 75 6.42 -17.94 28.59
N SER A 76 6.32 -18.25 29.87
CA SER A 76 5.82 -19.44 30.56
C SER A 76 4.54 -20.05 29.96
N GLY A 77 4.50 -21.39 29.91
CA GLY A 77 3.24 -22.15 29.84
C GLY A 77 2.84 -22.75 28.49
N ARG A 78 3.73 -22.77 27.48
CA ARG A 78 3.40 -23.45 26.21
C ARG A 78 3.50 -24.98 26.43
N PRO A 79 2.42 -25.76 26.20
CA PRO A 79 2.48 -27.21 26.34
C PRO A 79 3.60 -27.74 25.45
N GLU A 80 4.45 -28.60 26.00
CA GLU A 80 5.58 -29.18 25.28
C GLU A 80 5.09 -29.78 23.97
N LYS A 81 5.51 -29.21 22.83
CA LYS A 81 5.15 -29.74 21.52
C LYS A 81 5.60 -31.19 21.44
N GLN A 82 4.63 -32.11 21.36
CA GLN A 82 4.83 -33.55 21.30
C GLN A 82 5.27 -34.05 19.92
N GLY A 83 5.27 -33.18 18.90
CA GLY A 83 5.70 -33.50 17.54
C GLY A 83 5.67 -32.29 16.59
N PRO A 84 6.00 -32.49 15.29
CA PRO A 84 5.89 -31.48 14.25
C PRO A 84 4.45 -30.97 14.06
N ASN A 85 4.31 -29.77 13.47
CA ASN A 85 3.01 -29.08 13.33
C ASN A 85 1.97 -29.82 12.46
N ASN A 86 2.34 -30.92 11.80
CA ASN A 86 1.48 -31.73 10.96
C ASN A 86 0.74 -32.86 11.72
N GLY A 87 0.85 -32.91 13.05
CA GLY A 87 0.12 -33.86 13.88
C GLY A 87 0.78 -35.24 14.01
N LEU A 88 1.99 -35.43 13.47
CA LEU A 88 2.74 -36.68 13.66
C LEU A 88 3.24 -36.79 15.11
N THR A 89 2.73 -37.77 15.85
CA THR A 89 3.14 -38.07 17.23
C THR A 89 4.24 -39.14 17.27
N LYS A 90 4.91 -39.30 18.43
CA LYS A 90 5.92 -40.35 18.65
C LYS A 90 5.36 -41.76 18.39
N GLN A 91 4.10 -42.02 18.76
CA GLN A 91 3.45 -43.32 18.57
C GLN A 91 3.25 -43.64 17.09
N ILE A 92 2.66 -42.71 16.33
CA ILE A 92 2.42 -42.89 14.90
C ILE A 92 3.74 -43.06 14.14
N PHE A 93 4.77 -42.31 14.53
CA PHE A 93 6.12 -42.47 13.99
C PHE A 93 6.68 -43.88 14.26
N LEU A 94 6.56 -44.39 15.49
CA LEU A 94 7.01 -45.74 15.83
C LEU A 94 6.23 -46.83 15.10
N GLU A 95 4.93 -46.65 14.89
CA GLU A 95 4.08 -47.58 14.11
C GLU A 95 4.54 -47.66 12.65
N GLN A 96 4.86 -46.52 12.02
CA GLN A 96 5.35 -46.48 10.63
C GLN A 96 6.76 -47.07 10.48
N ILE A 97 7.63 -46.89 11.48
CA ILE A 97 8.93 -47.58 11.50
C ILE A 97 8.75 -49.10 11.72
N ALA A 98 7.81 -49.50 12.59
CA ALA A 98 7.49 -50.91 12.86
C ALA A 98 6.91 -51.63 11.63
N SER A 99 6.24 -50.92 10.72
CA SER A 99 5.79 -51.44 9.42
C SER A 99 6.88 -51.48 8.34
N GLY A 100 8.11 -51.05 8.67
CA GLY A 100 9.26 -51.09 7.78
C GLY A 100 9.44 -49.86 6.89
N GLU A 101 8.70 -48.77 7.14
CA GLU A 101 8.94 -47.53 6.41
C GLU A 101 10.23 -46.84 6.85
N THR A 102 10.90 -46.16 5.91
CA THR A 102 12.09 -45.36 6.23
C THR A 102 11.68 -43.95 6.65
N VAL A 103 12.52 -43.27 7.45
CA VAL A 103 12.28 -41.89 7.89
C VAL A 103 12.01 -40.95 6.70
N ALA A 104 12.72 -41.12 5.58
CA ALA A 104 12.51 -40.33 4.38
C ALA A 104 11.15 -40.60 3.70
N SER A 105 10.67 -41.84 3.74
CA SER A 105 9.33 -42.21 3.26
C SER A 105 8.25 -41.54 4.10
N ILE A 106 8.42 -41.55 5.42
CA ILE A 106 7.51 -40.89 6.36
C ILE A 106 7.50 -39.37 6.14
N GLU A 107 8.65 -38.72 5.96
CA GLU A 107 8.69 -37.28 5.63
C GLU A 107 7.88 -36.96 4.37
N LYS A 108 8.03 -37.77 3.33
CA LYS A 108 7.31 -37.60 2.07
C LYS A 108 5.81 -37.84 2.20
N ALA A 109 5.40 -38.90 2.91
CA ALA A 109 3.99 -39.24 3.14
C ALA A 109 3.24 -38.14 3.90
N TRP A 110 3.92 -37.46 4.82
CA TRP A 110 3.36 -36.40 5.65
C TRP A 110 3.59 -34.99 5.10
N GLY A 111 4.03 -34.85 3.84
CA GLY A 111 4.27 -33.57 3.18
C GLY A 111 5.33 -32.69 3.87
N MET A 112 6.25 -33.30 4.62
CA MET A 112 7.31 -32.59 5.34
C MET A 112 8.49 -32.27 4.42
N LYS A 113 9.21 -31.19 4.72
CA LYS A 113 10.49 -30.90 4.07
C LYS A 113 11.52 -31.95 4.50
N TYR A 114 12.42 -32.30 3.59
CA TYR A 114 13.54 -33.21 3.87
C TYR A 114 14.33 -32.79 5.12
N ASN A 115 14.66 -33.75 5.99
CA ASN A 115 15.34 -33.58 7.29
C ASN A 115 14.53 -32.91 8.42
N THR A 116 13.23 -32.69 8.26
CA THR A 116 12.39 -32.13 9.35
C THR A 116 12.25 -33.12 10.51
N LEU A 117 12.17 -34.42 10.24
CA LEU A 117 12.05 -35.47 11.26
C LEU A 117 13.35 -35.72 12.02
N SER A 118 14.51 -35.41 11.44
CA SER A 118 15.81 -35.64 12.09
C SER A 118 15.92 -34.97 13.47
N PHE A 119 15.33 -33.76 13.61
CA PHE A 119 15.22 -33.06 14.88
C PHE A 119 14.34 -33.80 15.89
N TRP A 120 13.15 -34.27 15.47
CA TRP A 120 12.19 -34.96 16.33
C TRP A 120 12.64 -36.36 16.73
N VAL A 121 13.26 -37.09 15.81
CA VAL A 121 13.91 -38.38 16.06
C VAL A 121 14.98 -38.26 17.15
N LYS A 122 15.75 -37.16 17.14
CA LYS A 122 16.71 -36.85 18.22
C LYS A 122 15.99 -36.50 19.52
N LYS A 123 14.93 -35.68 19.47
CA LYS A 123 14.17 -35.24 20.65
C LYS A 123 13.44 -36.39 21.36
N TRP A 124 12.93 -37.37 20.61
CA TRP A 124 12.24 -38.56 21.12
C TRP A 124 13.20 -39.68 21.56
N ASP A 125 14.49 -39.50 21.33
CA ASP A 125 15.58 -40.47 21.55
C ASP A 125 15.39 -41.79 20.79
N VAL A 126 15.00 -41.68 19.51
CA VAL A 126 14.70 -42.82 18.61
C VAL A 126 15.66 -42.89 17.42
N ARG A 127 16.89 -42.39 17.58
CA ARG A 127 17.89 -42.37 16.51
C ARG A 127 18.39 -43.79 16.21
N GLY A 128 18.28 -44.20 14.94
CA GLY A 128 18.75 -45.51 14.49
C GLY A 128 17.86 -46.68 14.90
N ILE A 129 16.59 -46.42 15.24
CA ILE A 129 15.62 -47.49 15.52
C ILE A 129 15.26 -48.23 14.24
N ASP A 130 15.40 -49.54 14.31
CA ASP A 130 15.00 -50.57 13.38
C ASP A 130 13.60 -51.10 13.70
N ALA A 131 12.92 -51.68 12.70
CA ALA A 131 11.50 -52.07 12.80
C ALA A 131 11.20 -52.99 14.01
N ALA A 132 12.10 -53.91 14.34
CA ALA A 132 11.96 -54.81 15.49
C ALA A 132 11.97 -54.05 16.83
N LYS A 133 12.84 -53.05 16.97
CA LYS A 133 12.96 -52.23 18.19
C LYS A 133 11.81 -51.25 18.34
N ALA A 134 11.23 -50.78 17.22
CA ALA A 134 9.99 -49.99 17.25
C ALA A 134 8.79 -50.82 17.75
N GLN A 135 8.68 -52.09 17.34
CA GLN A 135 7.64 -53.00 17.85
C GLN A 135 7.77 -53.25 19.35
N GLU A 136 9.00 -53.43 19.85
CA GLU A 136 9.27 -53.62 21.29
C GLU A 136 8.85 -52.40 22.12
N LEU A 137 9.13 -51.18 21.63
CA LEU A 137 8.74 -49.93 22.30
C LEU A 137 7.22 -49.68 22.26
N LEU A 138 6.53 -50.12 21.21
CA LEU A 138 5.05 -50.05 21.12
C LEU A 138 4.37 -51.07 22.04
N ALA A 139 5.00 -52.23 22.27
CA ALA A 139 4.47 -53.27 23.16
C ALA A 139 4.54 -52.91 24.66
N GLY A 140 5.07 -51.73 25.03
CA GLY A 140 5.04 -51.22 26.40
C GLY A 140 5.89 -52.04 27.39
N GLY A 141 6.88 -52.78 26.90
CA GLY A 141 7.77 -53.60 27.72
C GLY A 141 8.72 -52.75 28.56
N THR A 142 8.28 -52.25 29.71
CA THR A 142 9.23 -51.80 30.75
C THR A 142 10.07 -53.01 31.20
N PRO A 143 11.41 -52.89 31.33
CA PRO A 143 12.24 -53.99 31.77
C PRO A 143 11.88 -54.37 33.22
N LYS A 144 11.29 -55.56 33.40
CA LYS A 144 10.94 -56.10 34.73
C LYS A 144 12.20 -56.38 35.55
N GLN A 145 12.34 -55.64 36.65
CA GLN A 145 13.27 -55.90 37.72
C GLN A 145 12.67 -56.96 38.68
N THR A 146 13.43 -58.04 38.86
CA THR A 146 13.37 -59.14 39.85
C THR A 146 12.65 -58.96 41.19
N GLN A 147 12.02 -60.04 41.69
CA GLN A 147 12.12 -60.68 43.05
C GLN A 147 10.79 -61.39 43.42
N LEU A 148 10.71 -62.73 43.54
CA LEU A 148 11.07 -63.63 44.67
C LEU A 148 10.18 -63.50 45.92
N LEU A 149 9.50 -64.61 46.28
CA LEU A 149 8.97 -65.11 47.58
C LEU A 149 7.70 -65.94 47.24
N ARG A 150 7.59 -67.28 47.32
CA ARG A 150 8.07 -68.34 48.23
C ARG A 150 7.62 -68.15 49.68
N GLU A 151 6.40 -68.59 49.98
CA GLU A 151 6.03 -69.05 51.33
C GLU A 151 5.40 -70.44 51.26
N LYS A 152 5.92 -71.31 52.13
CA LYS A 152 5.54 -72.70 52.36
C LYS A 152 4.43 -72.73 53.41
N GLU A 153 3.30 -73.36 53.11
CA GLU A 153 2.33 -73.78 54.13
C GLU A 153 2.75 -75.14 54.71
N ALA A 154 2.83 -75.21 56.04
CA ALA A 154 3.07 -76.42 56.82
C ALA A 154 1.78 -76.81 57.54
N GLN A 155 1.25 -78.00 57.24
CA GLN A 155 0.19 -78.66 57.99
C GLN A 155 0.73 -79.28 59.30
N PRO A 156 0.03 -79.18 60.44
CA PRO A 156 0.18 -80.12 61.55
C PRO A 156 -0.89 -81.22 61.50
N GLY A 157 -0.50 -82.40 61.99
CA GLY A 157 -1.22 -83.68 61.91
C GLY A 157 -2.37 -83.89 62.90
N PRO A 158 -2.81 -85.15 63.07
CA PRO A 158 -4.15 -85.51 63.54
C PRO A 158 -4.26 -85.39 65.06
N ILE A 159 -5.27 -84.66 65.51
CA ILE A 159 -5.71 -84.59 66.91
C ILE A 159 -7.14 -85.15 66.94
N THR A 160 -7.45 -85.88 68.00
CA THR A 160 -8.71 -86.53 68.36
C THR A 160 -9.97 -85.76 67.92
N GLU A 161 -10.76 -86.37 67.01
CA GLU A 161 -11.95 -85.80 66.34
C GLU A 161 -13.03 -85.21 67.29
N LEU A 162 -13.06 -85.63 68.56
CA LEU A 162 -14.06 -85.21 69.54
C LEU A 162 -13.74 -83.88 70.24
N GLU A 163 -12.46 -83.61 70.54
CA GLU A 163 -12.02 -82.32 71.11
C GLU A 163 -11.93 -81.23 70.03
N GLN A 164 -11.71 -81.62 68.78
CA GLN A 164 -11.79 -80.72 67.63
C GLN A 164 -13.23 -80.25 67.38
N LEU A 165 -14.23 -81.08 67.66
CA LEU A 165 -15.64 -80.73 67.45
C LEU A 165 -16.14 -79.70 68.46
N ASP A 166 -15.79 -79.85 69.75
CA ASP A 166 -16.15 -78.88 70.79
C ASP A 166 -15.39 -77.55 70.62
N LYS A 167 -14.12 -77.59 70.23
CA LYS A 167 -13.38 -76.38 69.82
C LYS A 167 -14.02 -75.71 68.60
N ALA A 168 -14.44 -76.49 67.60
CA ALA A 168 -15.10 -75.94 66.42
C ALA A 168 -16.47 -75.31 66.78
N LEU A 169 -17.23 -75.88 67.72
CA LEU A 169 -18.48 -75.28 68.18
C LEU A 169 -18.27 -73.98 68.95
N GLN A 170 -17.27 -73.90 69.83
CA GLN A 170 -16.89 -72.65 70.51
C GLN A 170 -16.38 -71.60 69.52
N GLU A 171 -15.53 -71.99 68.56
CA GLU A 171 -15.10 -71.10 67.48
C GLU A 171 -16.28 -70.62 66.64
N ILE A 172 -17.26 -71.47 66.34
CA ILE A 172 -18.47 -71.07 65.63
C ILE A 172 -19.27 -70.04 66.43
N GLU A 173 -19.39 -70.21 67.75
CA GLU A 173 -20.12 -69.28 68.63
C GLU A 173 -19.40 -67.93 68.76
N GLU A 174 -18.07 -67.94 68.94
CA GLU A 174 -17.23 -66.74 68.94
C GLU A 174 -17.27 -66.02 67.59
N LEU A 175 -17.18 -66.76 66.48
CA LEU A 175 -17.30 -66.20 65.13
C LEU A 175 -18.68 -65.61 64.89
N LYS A 176 -19.75 -66.21 65.42
CA LYS A 176 -21.11 -65.65 65.35
C LYS A 176 -21.23 -64.36 66.15
N ALA A 177 -20.65 -64.32 67.35
CA ALA A 177 -20.63 -63.13 68.19
C ALA A 177 -19.82 -62.00 67.53
N ALA A 178 -18.62 -62.31 67.01
CA ALA A 178 -17.77 -61.38 66.28
C ALA A 178 -18.44 -60.87 64.99
N LEU A 179 -19.15 -61.73 64.27
CA LEU A 179 -19.93 -61.35 63.08
C LEU A 179 -21.08 -60.41 63.47
N SER A 180 -21.79 -60.70 64.56
CA SER A 180 -22.86 -59.83 65.06
C SER A 180 -22.35 -58.47 65.54
N ALA A 181 -21.15 -58.42 66.11
CA ALA A 181 -20.50 -57.18 66.56
C ALA A 181 -19.95 -56.33 65.41
N THR A 182 -19.52 -56.97 64.31
CA THR A 182 -18.98 -56.28 63.12
C THR A 182 -20.03 -55.92 62.07
N GLN A 183 -21.19 -56.59 62.07
CA GLN A 183 -22.34 -56.23 61.23
C GLN A 183 -22.80 -54.76 61.37
N PRO A 184 -23.01 -54.19 62.58
CA PRO A 184 -23.44 -52.80 62.71
C PRO A 184 -22.35 -51.82 62.22
N ILE A 185 -21.07 -52.13 62.47
CA ILE A 185 -19.93 -51.30 62.01
C ILE A 185 -19.87 -51.27 60.49
N SER A 186 -20.00 -52.43 59.84
CA SER A 186 -20.01 -52.51 58.36
C SER A 186 -21.25 -51.84 57.75
N HIS A 187 -22.42 -51.93 58.41
CA HIS A 187 -23.63 -51.24 57.98
C HIS A 187 -23.50 -49.71 58.07
N ASP A 188 -22.95 -49.17 59.15
CA ASP A 188 -22.74 -47.72 59.30
C ASP A 188 -21.69 -47.19 58.32
N MET A 189 -20.62 -47.94 58.07
CA MET A 189 -19.64 -47.60 57.02
C MET A 189 -20.29 -47.59 55.63
N LEU A 190 -21.10 -48.60 55.30
CA LEU A 190 -21.83 -48.65 54.02
C LEU A 190 -22.79 -47.47 53.87
N LYS A 191 -23.44 -47.04 54.95
CA LYS A 191 -24.31 -45.85 54.96
C LYS A 191 -23.51 -44.58 54.70
N GLY A 192 -22.33 -44.45 55.29
CA GLY A 192 -21.38 -43.36 55.02
C GLY A 192 -20.95 -43.31 53.55
N TYR A 193 -20.46 -44.43 53.02
CA TYR A 193 -20.05 -44.52 51.61
C TYR A 193 -21.19 -44.23 50.64
N LYS A 194 -22.42 -44.65 50.96
CA LYS A 194 -23.59 -44.31 50.14
C LYS A 194 -23.89 -42.82 50.13
N ALA A 195 -23.79 -42.15 51.29
CA ALA A 195 -23.99 -40.70 51.38
C ALA A 195 -22.89 -39.92 50.61
N GLU A 196 -21.64 -40.35 50.72
CA GLU A 196 -20.53 -39.78 49.94
C GLU A 196 -20.73 -39.98 48.44
N ALA A 197 -21.15 -41.18 48.00
CA ALA A 197 -21.42 -41.46 46.59
C ALA A 197 -22.53 -40.54 46.04
N GLU A 198 -23.61 -40.31 46.78
CA GLU A 198 -24.67 -39.38 46.38
C GLU A 198 -24.17 -37.92 46.37
N HIS A 199 -23.32 -37.52 47.31
CA HIS A 199 -22.67 -36.20 47.30
C HIS A 199 -21.81 -36.00 46.04
N TRP A 200 -20.94 -36.95 45.71
CA TRP A 200 -20.09 -36.89 44.51
C TRP A 200 -20.92 -36.91 43.23
N LYS A 201 -22.02 -37.67 43.21
CA LYS A 201 -22.95 -37.68 42.08
C LYS A 201 -23.63 -36.33 41.91
N ALA A 202 -24.09 -35.70 42.99
CA ALA A 202 -24.66 -34.36 42.95
C ALA A 202 -23.64 -33.32 42.45
N GLN A 203 -22.42 -33.35 42.97
CA GLN A 203 -21.34 -32.47 42.54
C GLN A 203 -20.99 -32.68 41.06
N ALA A 204 -20.94 -33.92 40.59
CA ALA A 204 -20.71 -34.22 39.17
C ALA A 204 -21.83 -33.65 38.27
N THR A 205 -23.10 -33.77 38.69
CA THR A 205 -24.22 -33.17 37.94
C THR A 205 -24.14 -31.64 37.88
N GLU A 206 -23.71 -30.99 38.96
CA GLU A 206 -23.52 -29.53 38.99
C GLU A 206 -22.39 -29.09 38.07
N VAL A 207 -21.23 -29.76 38.10
CA VAL A 207 -20.10 -29.45 37.21
C VAL A 207 -20.49 -29.65 35.75
N VAL A 208 -21.23 -30.70 35.41
CA VAL A 208 -21.74 -30.92 34.04
C VAL A 208 -22.71 -29.82 33.63
N ALA A 209 -23.61 -29.38 34.51
CA ALA A 209 -24.53 -28.28 34.23
C ALA A 209 -23.81 -26.94 34.02
N LEU A 210 -22.79 -26.64 34.83
CA LEU A 210 -21.95 -25.44 34.67
C LEU A 210 -21.12 -25.49 33.38
N ALA A 211 -20.56 -26.65 33.04
CA ALA A 211 -19.85 -26.85 31.78
C ALA A 211 -20.78 -26.67 30.57
N GLY A 212 -22.02 -27.16 30.66
CA GLY A 212 -23.05 -26.94 29.64
C GLY A 212 -23.36 -25.47 29.41
N LYS A 213 -23.60 -24.71 30.50
CA LYS A 213 -23.83 -23.25 30.42
C LYS A 213 -22.63 -22.49 29.84
N ALA A 214 -21.42 -22.82 30.28
CA ALA A 214 -20.20 -22.19 29.76
C ALA A 214 -20.00 -22.49 28.25
N ALA A 215 -20.33 -23.71 27.81
CA ALA A 215 -20.29 -24.07 26.40
C ALA A 215 -21.32 -23.27 25.59
N GLU A 216 -22.56 -23.16 26.07
CA GLU A 216 -23.62 -22.35 25.43
C GLU A 216 -23.23 -20.87 25.31
N GLU A 217 -22.72 -20.26 26.38
CA GLU A 217 -22.25 -18.87 26.35
C GLU A 217 -21.08 -18.68 25.37
N SER A 218 -20.15 -19.64 25.32
CA SER A 218 -19.03 -19.60 24.38
C SER A 218 -19.49 -19.70 22.93
N MET A 219 -20.48 -20.55 22.63
CA MET A 219 -21.04 -20.70 21.30
C MET A 219 -21.81 -19.44 20.88
N ALA A 220 -22.61 -18.88 21.78
CA ALA A 220 -23.32 -17.63 21.52
C ALA A 220 -22.36 -16.47 21.23
N LYS A 221 -21.24 -16.38 21.98
CA LYS A 221 -20.19 -15.38 21.73
C LYS A 221 -19.49 -15.58 20.38
N ILE A 222 -19.20 -16.83 20.01
CA ILE A 222 -18.62 -17.15 18.70
C ILE A 222 -19.58 -16.74 17.58
N GLU A 223 -20.87 -17.03 17.71
CA GLU A 223 -21.88 -16.66 16.72
C GLU A 223 -22.01 -15.13 16.57
N GLN A 224 -22.04 -14.39 17.68
CA GLN A 224 -22.04 -12.92 17.67
C GLN A 224 -20.80 -12.34 16.97
N LEU A 225 -19.61 -12.88 17.27
CA LEU A 225 -18.38 -12.44 16.61
C LEU A 225 -18.37 -12.77 15.12
N GLN A 226 -18.91 -13.93 14.72
CA GLN A 226 -19.06 -14.28 13.31
C GLN A 226 -20.05 -13.36 12.60
N ALA A 227 -21.17 -13.02 13.23
CA ALA A 227 -22.15 -12.07 12.68
C ALA A 227 -21.53 -10.67 12.52
N ALA A 228 -20.80 -10.18 13.52
CA ALA A 228 -20.07 -8.92 13.46
C ALA A 228 -19.06 -8.91 12.31
N ARG A 229 -18.26 -9.97 12.18
CA ARG A 229 -17.27 -10.12 11.08
C ARG A 229 -17.92 -10.13 9.70
N ARG A 230 -19.08 -10.78 9.54
CA ARG A 230 -19.85 -10.75 8.28
C ARG A 230 -20.38 -9.35 7.99
N GLY A 231 -20.87 -8.64 9.02
CA GLY A 231 -21.31 -7.24 8.89
C GLY A 231 -20.18 -6.29 8.48
N GLU A 232 -18.99 -6.46 9.06
CA GLU A 232 -17.80 -5.69 8.66
C GLU A 232 -17.35 -6.01 7.24
N ALA A 233 -17.39 -7.29 6.83
CA ALA A 233 -17.07 -7.69 5.47
C ALA A 233 -18.03 -7.04 4.46
N ALA A 234 -19.35 -7.05 4.74
CA ALA A 234 -20.35 -6.42 3.88
C ALA A 234 -20.12 -4.90 3.75
N LYS A 235 -19.80 -4.20 4.85
CA LYS A 235 -19.45 -2.76 4.81
C LYS A 235 -18.18 -2.50 4.00
N ASN A 236 -17.19 -3.39 4.07
CA ASN A 236 -15.96 -3.26 3.28
C ASN A 236 -16.24 -3.44 1.79
N ASP A 237 -17.10 -4.40 1.43
CA ASP A 237 -17.54 -4.58 0.05
C ASP A 237 -18.35 -3.38 -0.47
N GLU A 238 -19.20 -2.78 0.36
CA GLU A 238 -19.91 -1.54 0.06
C GLU A 238 -18.95 -0.36 -0.18
N LEU A 239 -18.00 -0.13 0.73
CA LEU A 239 -16.98 0.91 0.59
C LEU A 239 -16.10 0.72 -0.66
N ARG A 240 -15.81 -0.54 -1.04
CA ARG A 240 -15.09 -0.84 -2.28
C ARG A 240 -15.90 -0.44 -3.51
N LEU A 241 -17.19 -0.73 -3.49
CA LEU A 241 -18.09 -0.36 -4.58
C LEU A 241 -18.23 1.16 -4.70
N GLU A 242 -18.32 1.89 -3.58
CA GLU A 242 -18.29 3.36 -3.57
C GLU A 242 -16.97 3.92 -4.09
N LEU A 243 -15.84 3.31 -3.72
CA LEU A 243 -14.52 3.70 -4.21
C LEU A 243 -14.40 3.51 -5.74
N ASP A 244 -14.86 2.38 -6.25
CA ASP A 244 -14.86 2.09 -7.70
C ASP A 244 -15.73 3.09 -8.47
N GLN A 245 -16.89 3.45 -7.92
CA GLN A 245 -17.74 4.51 -8.49
C GLN A 245 -17.06 5.87 -8.49
N ALA A 246 -16.40 6.24 -7.38
CA ALA A 246 -15.67 7.50 -7.28
C ALA A 246 -14.49 7.57 -8.27
N VAL A 247 -13.79 6.45 -8.48
CA VAL A 247 -12.72 6.36 -9.48
C VAL A 247 -13.28 6.54 -10.89
N ALA A 248 -14.39 5.87 -11.23
CA ALA A 248 -15.02 6.04 -12.54
C ALA A 248 -15.46 7.50 -12.80
N VAL A 249 -16.05 8.16 -11.79
CA VAL A 249 -16.41 9.59 -11.90
C VAL A 249 -15.16 10.45 -12.12
N ARG A 250 -14.07 10.20 -11.40
CA ARG A 250 -12.80 10.93 -11.58
C ARG A 250 -12.25 10.76 -13.00
N GLU A 251 -12.23 9.53 -13.52
CA GLU A 251 -11.77 9.24 -14.88
C GLU A 251 -12.60 9.97 -15.95
N THR A 252 -13.93 10.03 -15.78
CA THR A 252 -14.78 10.81 -16.68
C THR A 252 -14.49 12.31 -16.64
N ALA A 253 -14.25 12.87 -15.44
CA ALA A 253 -13.90 14.28 -15.28
C ALA A 253 -12.51 14.60 -15.87
N GLU A 254 -11.54 13.69 -15.76
CA GLU A 254 -10.22 13.81 -16.38
C GLU A 254 -10.31 13.83 -17.92
N LEU A 255 -11.18 12.99 -18.50
CA LEU A 255 -11.46 13.01 -19.94
C LEU A 255 -12.10 14.33 -20.39
N ASP A 256 -13.10 14.81 -19.66
CA ASP A 256 -13.76 16.08 -19.96
C ASP A 256 -12.79 17.27 -19.87
N LEU A 257 -11.89 17.25 -18.89
CA LEU A 257 -10.81 18.25 -18.76
C LEU A 257 -9.88 18.20 -19.98
N GLY A 258 -9.44 17.01 -20.39
CA GLY A 258 -8.60 16.86 -21.60
C GLY A 258 -9.31 17.34 -22.88
N LEU A 259 -10.63 17.12 -22.99
CA LEU A 259 -11.42 17.67 -24.10
C LEU A 259 -11.54 19.20 -24.04
N ALA A 260 -11.62 19.78 -22.85
CA ALA A 260 -11.62 21.24 -22.69
C ALA A 260 -10.26 21.85 -23.07
N GLU A 261 -9.16 21.23 -22.62
CA GLU A 261 -7.79 21.66 -22.96
C GLU A 261 -7.55 21.64 -24.48
N THR A 262 -7.95 20.56 -25.16
CA THR A 262 -7.83 20.47 -26.62
C THR A 262 -8.65 21.54 -27.35
N ARG A 263 -9.86 21.87 -26.89
CA ARG A 263 -10.63 23.00 -27.43
C ARG A 263 -9.95 24.35 -27.18
N CYS A 264 -9.36 24.56 -26.00
CA CYS A 264 -8.62 25.78 -25.71
C CYS A 264 -7.42 25.95 -26.67
N VAL A 265 -6.67 24.88 -26.94
CA VAL A 265 -5.58 24.91 -27.92
C VAL A 265 -6.09 25.28 -29.32
N GLN A 266 -7.21 24.69 -29.76
CA GLN A 266 -7.84 25.05 -31.03
C GLN A 266 -8.25 26.53 -31.08
N TYR A 267 -8.80 27.07 -29.99
CA TYR A 267 -9.14 28.49 -29.94
C TYR A 267 -7.91 29.39 -30.02
N VAL A 268 -6.81 29.04 -29.36
CA VAL A 268 -5.53 29.77 -29.48
C VAL A 268 -5.05 29.76 -30.94
N GLU A 269 -5.05 28.61 -31.60
CA GLU A 269 -4.67 28.51 -33.03
C GLU A 269 -5.56 29.40 -33.92
N THR A 270 -6.88 29.43 -33.67
CA THR A 270 -7.78 30.29 -34.44
C THR A 270 -7.54 31.78 -34.18
N ILE A 271 -7.18 32.15 -32.95
CA ILE A 271 -6.84 33.54 -32.60
C ILE A 271 -5.56 33.95 -33.32
N ASP A 272 -4.54 33.09 -33.34
CA ASP A 272 -3.29 33.37 -34.05
C ASP A 272 -3.51 33.51 -35.56
N GLN A 273 -4.35 32.66 -36.16
CA GLN A 273 -4.75 32.78 -37.57
C GLN A 273 -5.46 34.11 -37.84
N LEU A 274 -6.40 34.52 -37.00
CA LEU A 274 -7.08 35.81 -37.16
C LEU A 274 -6.11 36.98 -36.97
N ALA A 275 -5.16 36.90 -36.04
CA ALA A 275 -4.14 37.92 -35.85
C ALA A 275 -3.28 38.09 -37.12
N THR A 276 -2.79 36.99 -37.70
CA THR A 276 -2.02 37.04 -38.96
C THR A 276 -2.82 37.60 -40.13
N GLN A 277 -4.14 37.33 -40.21
CA GLN A 277 -5.02 37.93 -41.21
C GLN A 277 -5.18 39.45 -41.01
N CYS A 278 -5.35 39.90 -39.77
CA CYS A 278 -5.42 41.33 -39.44
C CYS A 278 -4.12 42.06 -39.81
N ASP A 279 -2.96 41.46 -39.52
CA ASP A 279 -1.66 42.03 -39.90
C ASP A 279 -1.55 42.17 -41.43
N GLY A 280 -1.93 41.14 -42.19
CA GLY A 280 -1.93 41.19 -43.66
C GLY A 280 -2.88 42.24 -44.23
N LEU A 281 -4.07 42.41 -43.63
CA LEU A 281 -5.01 43.48 -44.01
C LEU A 281 -4.45 44.87 -43.66
N GLN A 282 -3.76 45.01 -42.53
CA GLN A 282 -3.14 46.27 -42.14
C GLN A 282 -2.01 46.68 -43.10
N GLU A 283 -1.19 45.72 -43.54
CA GLU A 283 -0.17 45.94 -44.57
C GLU A 283 -0.79 46.39 -45.91
N GLU A 284 -1.86 45.72 -46.33
CA GLU A 284 -2.59 46.08 -47.55
C GLU A 284 -3.19 47.49 -47.47
N VAL A 285 -3.79 47.86 -46.34
CA VAL A 285 -4.28 49.23 -46.10
C VAL A 285 -3.14 50.24 -46.18
N ASN A 286 -1.99 49.95 -45.57
CA ASN A 286 -0.82 50.83 -45.64
C ASN A 286 -0.33 51.00 -47.08
N ARG A 287 -0.30 49.92 -47.87
CA ARG A 287 0.05 49.94 -49.30
C ARG A 287 -0.89 50.82 -50.10
N LEU A 288 -2.20 50.66 -49.93
CA LEU A 288 -3.21 51.49 -50.60
C LEU A 288 -3.14 52.96 -50.19
N ILE A 289 -2.77 53.25 -48.94
CA ILE A 289 -2.52 54.63 -48.50
C ILE A 289 -1.35 55.23 -49.27
N THR A 290 -0.23 54.50 -49.39
CA THR A 290 0.94 54.98 -50.15
C THR A 290 0.62 55.19 -51.62
N GLU A 291 -0.08 54.25 -52.27
CA GLU A 291 -0.50 54.38 -53.67
C GLU A 291 -1.43 55.59 -53.87
N ARG A 292 -2.34 55.83 -52.92
CA ARG A 292 -3.22 57.00 -52.96
C ARG A 292 -2.44 58.31 -52.82
N ASP A 293 -1.44 58.35 -51.93
CA ASP A 293 -0.63 59.56 -51.73
C ASP A 293 0.23 59.89 -52.96
N ASP A 294 0.80 58.86 -53.61
CA ASP A 294 1.53 59.01 -54.88
C ASP A 294 0.63 59.56 -56.00
N LEU A 295 -0.58 59.01 -56.15
CA LEU A 295 -1.57 59.49 -57.13
C LEU A 295 -2.03 60.91 -56.84
N VAL A 296 -2.19 61.29 -55.57
CA VAL A 296 -2.52 62.67 -55.18
C VAL A 296 -1.41 63.63 -55.59
N ALA A 297 -0.14 63.27 -55.37
CA ALA A 297 1.00 64.06 -55.80
C ALA A 297 1.05 64.24 -57.33
N GLU A 298 0.83 63.16 -58.10
CA GLU A 298 0.75 63.22 -59.56
C GLU A 298 -0.39 64.16 -60.03
N VAL A 299 -1.55 64.11 -59.38
CA VAL A 299 -2.67 65.01 -59.67
C VAL A 299 -2.33 66.47 -59.35
N GLU A 300 -1.56 66.74 -58.29
CA GLU A 300 -1.10 68.09 -57.95
C GLU A 300 -0.10 68.64 -58.98
N ASP A 301 0.87 67.82 -59.40
CA ASP A 301 1.81 68.17 -60.47
C ASP A 301 1.08 68.50 -61.79
N LEU A 302 0.13 67.64 -62.19
CA LEU A 302 -0.69 67.87 -63.38
C LEU A 302 -1.53 69.15 -63.27
N ARG A 303 -2.05 69.47 -62.09
CA ARG A 303 -2.79 70.72 -61.86
C ARG A 303 -1.90 71.95 -62.01
N ASP A 304 -0.67 71.88 -61.50
CA ASP A 304 0.30 72.96 -61.63
C ASP A 304 0.75 73.15 -63.08
N ASP A 305 0.96 72.06 -63.83
CA ASP A 305 1.26 72.12 -65.26
C ASP A 305 0.10 72.72 -66.06
N ILE A 306 -1.15 72.34 -65.76
CA ILE A 306 -2.33 72.98 -66.36
C ILE A 306 -2.38 74.47 -66.04
N ARG A 307 -2.05 74.88 -64.80
CA ARG A 307 -2.00 76.31 -64.42
C ARG A 307 -0.94 77.05 -65.25
N ARG A 308 0.28 76.52 -65.36
CA ARG A 308 1.36 77.08 -66.17
C ARG A 308 0.97 77.20 -67.64
N LEU A 309 0.36 76.15 -68.21
CA LEU A 309 -0.13 76.17 -69.59
C LEU A 309 -1.18 77.26 -69.81
N ARG A 310 -2.11 77.45 -68.86
CA ARG A 310 -3.10 78.52 -68.91
C ARG A 310 -2.44 79.90 -68.82
N GLU A 311 -1.46 80.09 -67.95
CA GLU A 311 -0.69 81.34 -67.85
C GLU A 311 0.01 81.66 -69.18
N ILE A 312 0.71 80.70 -69.78
CA ILE A 312 1.34 80.84 -71.10
C ILE A 312 0.28 81.20 -72.15
N GLN A 313 -0.86 80.52 -72.15
CA GLN A 313 -1.95 80.79 -73.09
C GLN A 313 -2.51 82.21 -72.92
N THR A 314 -2.68 82.69 -71.68
CA THR A 314 -3.13 84.07 -71.43
C THR A 314 -2.11 85.11 -71.86
N LEU A 315 -0.80 84.85 -71.67
CA LEU A 315 0.28 85.72 -72.14
C LEU A 315 0.35 85.73 -73.67
N ALA A 316 0.14 84.59 -74.32
CA ALA A 316 0.11 84.49 -75.79
C ALA A 316 -1.15 85.11 -76.41
N ALA A 317 -2.28 85.06 -75.71
CA ALA A 317 -3.55 85.65 -76.15
C ALA A 317 -3.68 87.14 -75.83
N ALA A 318 -2.80 87.70 -74.98
CA ALA A 318 -2.74 89.13 -74.75
C ALA A 318 -2.43 89.83 -76.09
N PRO A 319 -3.22 90.85 -76.50
CA PRO A 319 -2.93 91.58 -77.72
C PRO A 319 -1.48 92.08 -77.65
N PRO A 320 -0.71 91.95 -78.73
CA PRO A 320 0.68 92.41 -78.73
C PRO A 320 0.65 93.87 -78.30
N SER A 321 1.29 94.17 -77.17
CA SER A 321 1.37 95.53 -76.69
C SER A 321 1.91 96.41 -77.82
N ASP A 322 1.51 97.69 -77.86
CA ASP A 322 2.02 98.61 -78.88
C ASP A 322 3.56 98.61 -78.91
N ALA A 323 4.21 98.34 -77.77
CA ALA A 323 5.65 98.08 -77.67
C ALA A 323 6.10 96.83 -78.47
N HIS A 324 5.42 95.69 -78.35
CA HIS A 324 5.70 94.50 -79.15
C HIS A 324 5.43 94.69 -80.65
N LEU A 325 4.38 95.45 -81.02
CA LEU A 325 4.12 95.80 -82.41
C LEU A 325 5.21 96.73 -82.97
N LEU A 326 5.69 97.69 -82.17
CA LEU A 326 6.81 98.56 -82.52
C LEU A 326 8.11 97.77 -82.65
N ASP A 327 8.46 96.90 -81.70
CA ASP A 327 9.66 96.05 -81.77
C ASP A 327 9.63 95.14 -82.99
N ARG A 328 8.47 94.56 -83.32
CA ARG A 328 8.28 93.76 -84.53
C ARG A 328 8.44 94.60 -85.79
N SER A 329 7.88 95.81 -85.80
CA SER A 329 8.03 96.77 -86.90
C SER A 329 9.48 97.21 -87.07
N ILE A 330 10.20 97.48 -85.98
CA ILE A 330 11.64 97.79 -85.97
C ILE A 330 12.44 96.60 -86.52
N ALA A 331 12.14 95.37 -86.09
CA ALA A 331 12.81 94.17 -86.58
C ALA A 331 12.57 93.96 -88.08
N ASP A 332 11.33 94.13 -88.56
CA ASP A 332 10.97 94.02 -89.98
C ASP A 332 11.64 95.13 -90.81
N LEU A 333 11.65 96.38 -90.32
CA LEU A 333 12.37 97.49 -90.96
C LEU A 333 13.88 97.26 -90.98
N THR A 334 14.46 96.71 -89.92
CA THR A 334 15.89 96.37 -89.86
C THR A 334 16.23 95.27 -90.84
N ARG A 335 15.36 94.25 -90.97
CA ARG A 335 15.50 93.19 -91.96
C ARG A 335 15.36 93.73 -93.38
N ALA A 336 14.39 94.60 -93.64
CA ALA A 336 14.20 95.25 -94.94
C ALA A 336 15.41 96.12 -95.31
N ARG A 337 15.93 96.91 -94.36
CA ARG A 337 17.16 97.68 -94.52
C ARG A 337 18.34 96.79 -94.89
N TRP A 338 18.53 95.67 -94.19
CA TRP A 338 19.60 94.73 -94.49
C TRP A 338 19.47 94.12 -95.90
N ILE A 339 18.26 93.79 -96.34
CA ILE A 339 17.99 93.33 -97.71
C ILE A 339 18.34 94.43 -98.72
N LEU A 340 17.92 95.67 -98.48
CA LEU A 340 18.20 96.80 -99.37
C LEU A 340 19.71 97.10 -99.45
N GLU A 341 20.42 97.13 -98.33
CA GLU A 341 21.88 97.29 -98.30
C GLU A 341 22.56 96.17 -99.10
N ARG A 342 22.04 94.94 -99.03
CA ARG A 342 22.57 93.80 -99.78
C ARG A 342 22.29 93.90 -101.29
N LEU A 343 21.11 94.37 -101.70
CA LEU A 343 20.78 94.60 -103.11
C LEU A 343 21.56 95.79 -103.69
N SER A 344 21.68 96.88 -102.95
CA SER A 344 22.52 98.02 -103.34
C SER A 344 24.00 97.65 -103.44
N ALA A 345 24.48 96.73 -102.59
CA ALA A 345 25.84 96.19 -102.69
C ALA A 345 26.01 95.17 -103.83
N SER A 346 24.94 94.53 -104.33
CA SER A 346 25.04 93.57 -105.44
C SER A 346 24.98 94.20 -106.83
N GLY A 347 24.72 95.51 -106.94
CA GLY A 347 24.91 96.28 -108.18
C GLY A 347 24.00 95.91 -109.35
N GLU A 348 22.77 95.45 -109.07
CA GLU A 348 21.67 95.38 -110.05
C GLU A 348 20.82 96.65 -110.07
#